data_AF-A0A7V2P6N4-F1
#
_entry.id   AF-A0A7V2P6N4-F1
#
_cell.length_a   1.000
_cell.length_b   1.000
_cell.length_c   1.000
_cell.angle_alpha   90.00
_cell.angle_beta   90.00
_cell.angle_gamma   90.00
#
_symmetry.space_group_name_H-M   'P 1'
#
loop_
_entity.id
_entity.type
_entity.pdbx_description
1 polymer ?
#
loop_
_entity_poly.entity_id
_entity_poly.type
_entity_poly.pdbx_seq_one_letter_code
_entity_poly.pdbx_strand_id
1 'polypeptide(L)'
;MKENTTTSLVVTEDFKPEEKQLAEQIYYSAGLDPVVDDGLHDYDKHIQSENKFLNKVFGPRGTDIRGYGEAVAKRVAVAVYGQLSKQYGGKVGDLRSYIMALEEERDRANIRYDELMGRAIGILGEEYKDLRSDSKEFMEKLTNVMGEDLKTSRINSEAITEKLADIDGLRSEIRTLTQEKERLAETSAKEKERLKERYESQTAEADNQREAEVKSLKERYESQIAAINGDHKVEKRNLNERHESQVAEANNQHKAEAKDLTLRIDALAKEKELLAETSAKEKEQLKERYESQIAEADNQHEAETTNLEERHESQIAAINSEHKVEIRNLNERHESQVAEADNRHRAEAKDLTLRIDALTKEKELLAETSAKEKEQLKERYEQQIASINNEHKVETRNLNEKYESQIAEANNEYKSELRKLSSRVEILVKEKELQKEQYESQIAELDSTIRGSKSKKSDSTNEPKQSRSQVGTQKNS
;
A
#
# COMPACT_ATOMS: atom_id res chain seq x y z
N MET A 1 39.68 -28.09 34.63
CA MET A 1 38.56 -27.52 33.86
C MET A 1 38.94 -26.11 33.44
N LYS A 2 39.24 -25.89 32.15
CA LYS A 2 39.47 -24.56 31.59
C LYS A 2 38.20 -24.17 30.83
N GLU A 3 37.47 -23.20 31.36
CA GLU A 3 36.29 -22.63 30.70
C GLU A 3 36.74 -21.85 29.46
N ASN A 4 36.40 -22.36 28.27
CA ASN A 4 36.43 -21.59 27.04
C ASN A 4 35.35 -20.51 27.13
N THR A 5 35.73 -19.33 27.63
CA THR A 5 34.90 -18.12 27.61
C THR A 5 34.91 -17.58 26.19
N THR A 6 34.04 -18.12 25.34
CA THR A 6 33.68 -17.47 24.08
C THR A 6 33.07 -16.12 24.41
N THR A 7 33.70 -15.05 23.92
CA THR A 7 33.20 -13.67 23.95
C THR A 7 31.92 -13.57 23.11
N SER A 8 30.79 -14.01 23.67
CA SER A 8 29.47 -13.66 23.14
C SER A 8 29.26 -12.19 23.42
N LEU A 9 29.21 -11.37 22.37
CA LEU A 9 28.84 -9.97 22.44
C LEU A 9 27.43 -9.86 23.02
N VAL A 10 27.34 -9.52 24.30
CA VAL A 10 26.09 -9.26 25.01
C VAL A 10 25.35 -8.10 24.34
N VAL A 11 24.07 -8.31 24.08
CA VAL A 11 23.16 -7.31 23.49
C VAL A 11 22.86 -6.26 24.57
N THR A 12 22.93 -4.97 24.21
CA THR A 12 22.85 -3.83 25.14
C THR A 12 21.53 -3.68 25.90
N GLU A 13 20.51 -4.44 25.53
CA GLU A 13 19.21 -4.43 26.22
C GLU A 13 19.26 -5.12 27.58
N ASP A 14 20.28 -5.95 27.85
CA ASP A 14 20.38 -6.76 29.08
C ASP A 14 21.27 -6.17 30.18
N PHE A 15 21.88 -4.99 29.98
CA PHE A 15 22.71 -4.37 31.03
C PHE A 15 21.85 -3.92 32.22
N LYS A 16 22.27 -4.32 33.43
CA LYS A 16 21.70 -3.78 34.65
C LYS A 16 21.96 -2.26 34.71
N PRO A 17 21.07 -1.46 35.33
CA PRO A 17 21.21 0.00 35.37
C PRO A 17 22.54 0.47 35.99
N GLU A 18 23.09 -0.30 36.93
CA GLU A 18 24.41 -0.05 37.54
C GLU A 18 25.56 -0.26 36.55
N GLU A 19 25.47 -1.26 35.68
CA GLU A 19 26.47 -1.54 34.65
C GLU A 19 26.44 -0.49 33.54
N LYS A 20 25.26 0.09 33.24
CA LYS A 20 25.13 1.22 32.30
C LYS A 20 25.83 2.47 32.85
N GLN A 21 25.65 2.79 34.13
CA GLN A 21 26.33 3.94 34.76
C GLN A 21 27.85 3.76 34.79
N LEU A 22 28.32 2.54 35.11
CA LEU A 22 29.74 2.21 35.08
C LEU A 22 30.30 2.30 33.66
N ALA A 23 29.58 1.81 32.66
CA ALA A 23 29.97 1.90 31.25
C ALA A 23 30.11 3.34 30.80
N GLU A 24 29.17 4.22 31.16
CA GLU A 24 29.23 5.65 30.85
C GLU A 24 30.40 6.33 31.56
N GLN A 25 30.61 6.05 32.86
CA GLN A 25 31.74 6.61 33.61
C GLN A 25 33.09 6.18 33.03
N ILE A 26 33.25 4.91 32.65
CA ILE A 26 34.46 4.40 32.01
C ILE A 26 34.63 5.02 30.63
N TYR A 27 33.56 5.13 29.84
CA TYR A 27 33.58 5.71 28.50
C TYR A 27 34.06 7.17 28.51
N TYR A 28 33.51 8.00 29.41
CA TYR A 28 33.92 9.40 29.53
C TYR A 28 35.31 9.55 30.18
N SER A 29 35.64 8.76 31.20
CA SER A 29 36.97 8.85 31.86
C SER A 29 38.11 8.35 30.98
N ALA A 30 37.85 7.41 30.07
CA ALA A 30 38.81 6.94 29.09
C ALA A 30 38.99 7.88 27.89
N GLY A 31 38.18 8.95 27.79
CA GLY A 31 38.28 9.93 26.71
C GLY A 31 38.10 9.31 25.33
N LEU A 32 37.13 8.41 25.17
CA LEU A 32 36.92 7.65 23.93
C LEU A 32 36.15 8.44 22.85
N ASP A 33 35.56 9.59 23.19
CA ASP A 33 34.83 10.43 22.24
C ASP A 33 35.61 10.76 20.95
N PRO A 34 36.89 11.21 21.02
CA PRO A 34 37.67 11.49 19.80
C PRO A 34 37.93 10.23 18.96
N VAL A 35 38.05 9.06 19.58
CA VAL A 35 38.30 7.79 18.88
C VAL A 35 37.06 7.31 18.15
N VAL A 36 35.88 7.52 18.75
CA VAL A 36 34.59 7.25 18.10
C VAL A 36 34.35 8.23 16.95
N ASP A 37 34.64 9.51 17.14
CA ASP A 37 34.49 10.52 16.10
C ASP A 37 35.47 10.28 14.92
N ASP A 38 36.73 9.91 15.18
CA ASP A 38 37.71 9.53 14.16
C ASP A 38 37.30 8.26 13.41
N GLY A 39 36.82 7.25 14.16
CA GLY A 39 36.31 6.00 13.57
C GLY A 39 35.07 6.22 12.70
N LEU A 40 34.17 7.11 13.11
CA LEU A 40 33.02 7.53 12.31
C LEU A 40 33.47 8.30 11.06
N HIS A 41 34.50 9.14 11.16
CA HIS A 41 35.03 9.88 10.02
C HIS A 41 35.65 8.95 8.96
N ASP A 42 36.41 7.94 9.36
CA ASP A 42 36.96 6.94 8.45
C ASP A 42 35.87 6.01 7.86
N TYR A 43 34.86 5.67 8.66
CA TYR A 43 33.72 4.86 8.21
C TYR A 43 32.84 5.62 7.20
N ASP A 44 32.59 6.91 7.45
CA ASP A 44 31.86 7.80 6.53
C ASP A 44 32.63 7.98 5.22
N LYS A 45 33.96 8.12 5.28
CA LYS A 45 34.81 8.20 4.10
C LYS A 45 34.78 6.91 3.26
N HIS A 46 34.80 5.74 3.90
CA HIS A 46 34.69 4.46 3.21
C HIS A 46 33.28 4.22 2.64
N ILE A 47 32.20 4.48 3.39
CA ILE A 47 30.83 4.35 2.90
C ILE A 47 30.53 5.34 1.76
N GLN A 48 30.99 6.58 1.85
CA GLN A 48 30.85 7.56 0.76
C GLN A 48 31.57 7.11 -0.52
N SER A 49 32.70 6.39 -0.38
CA SER A 49 33.45 5.85 -1.52
C SER A 49 32.82 4.59 -2.13
N GLU A 50 32.23 3.71 -1.32
CA GLU A 50 31.68 2.43 -1.77
C GLU A 50 30.20 2.50 -2.17
N ASN A 51 29.46 3.52 -1.72
CA ASN A 51 27.99 3.50 -1.78
C ASN A 51 27.32 4.76 -2.34
N LYS A 52 27.80 5.25 -3.49
CA LYS A 52 27.06 6.21 -4.32
C LYS A 52 25.66 5.71 -4.72
N PHE A 53 25.46 4.39 -4.79
CA PHE A 53 24.18 3.77 -5.16
C PHE A 53 23.22 3.64 -3.97
N LEU A 54 23.70 3.22 -2.80
CA LEU A 54 22.86 3.06 -1.60
C LEU A 54 22.39 4.41 -1.03
N ASN A 55 23.22 5.46 -1.09
CA ASN A 55 22.82 6.82 -0.66
C ASN A 55 21.68 7.41 -1.52
N LYS A 56 21.52 6.94 -2.77
CA LYS A 56 20.45 7.38 -3.67
C LYS A 56 19.11 6.68 -3.40
N VAL A 57 19.15 5.48 -2.81
CA VAL A 57 17.96 4.64 -2.59
C VAL A 57 17.40 4.77 -1.17
N PHE A 58 18.26 4.99 -0.16
CA PHE A 58 17.84 4.96 1.25
C PHE A 58 18.02 6.26 2.02
N GLY A 59 18.54 7.32 1.40
CA GLY A 59 18.81 8.61 2.05
C GLY A 59 19.99 8.56 3.04
N PRO A 60 20.47 9.73 3.51
CA PRO A 60 21.62 9.81 4.42
C PRO A 60 21.28 9.24 5.80
N ARG A 61 21.68 7.99 6.05
CA ARG A 61 21.51 7.26 7.33
C ARG A 61 22.47 7.70 8.44
N GLY A 62 22.78 8.99 8.54
CA GLY A 62 23.83 9.50 9.43
C GLY A 62 23.52 9.36 10.93
N THR A 63 22.25 9.29 11.33
CA THR A 63 21.87 9.31 12.75
C THR A 63 21.96 7.95 13.43
N ASP A 64 21.83 6.84 12.70
CA ASP A 64 21.77 5.49 13.29
C ASP A 64 23.16 4.87 13.50
N ILE A 65 24.13 5.26 12.67
CA ILE A 65 25.50 4.74 12.71
C ILE A 65 26.27 5.28 13.92
N ARG A 66 26.03 6.54 14.32
CA ARG A 66 26.65 7.15 15.51
C ARG A 66 26.21 6.44 16.79
N GLY A 67 24.92 6.16 16.92
CA GLY A 67 24.38 5.42 18.06
C GLY A 67 24.93 3.99 18.15
N TYR A 68 25.07 3.31 17.00
CA TYR A 68 25.69 1.98 16.95
C TYR A 68 27.18 2.03 17.32
N GLY A 69 27.93 3.01 16.80
CA GLY A 69 29.35 3.21 17.13
C GLY A 69 29.59 3.47 18.61
N GLU A 70 28.80 4.36 19.21
CA GLU A 70 28.88 4.68 20.65
C GLU A 70 28.52 3.45 21.52
N ALA A 71 27.49 2.69 21.13
CA ALA A 71 27.09 1.48 21.84
C ALA A 71 28.17 0.37 21.77
N VAL A 72 28.84 0.22 20.62
CA VAL A 72 29.94 -0.73 20.47
C VAL A 72 31.15 -0.29 21.29
N ALA A 73 31.50 1.00 21.27
CA ALA A 73 32.61 1.54 22.05
C ALA A 73 32.39 1.34 23.56
N LYS A 74 31.19 1.61 24.07
CA LYS A 74 30.82 1.34 25.47
C LYS A 74 30.95 -0.13 25.85
N ARG A 75 30.54 -1.07 24.97
CA ARG A 75 30.70 -2.53 25.21
C ARG A 75 32.16 -2.94 25.28
N VAL A 76 32.97 -2.48 24.32
CA VAL A 76 34.40 -2.79 24.27
C VAL A 76 35.10 -2.25 25.51
N ALA A 77 34.78 -1.01 25.92
CA ALA A 77 35.35 -0.41 27.13
C ALA A 77 35.04 -1.24 28.39
N VAL A 78 33.79 -1.67 28.59
CA VAL A 78 33.40 -2.51 29.73
C VAL A 78 34.05 -3.89 29.70
N ALA A 79 34.09 -4.53 28.53
CA ALA A 79 34.70 -5.85 28.37
C ALA A 79 36.21 -5.81 28.63
N VAL A 80 36.90 -4.80 28.09
CA VAL A 80 38.33 -4.57 28.31
C VAL A 80 38.60 -4.23 29.76
N TYR A 81 37.81 -3.34 30.38
CA TYR A 81 37.94 -3.02 31.81
C TYR A 81 37.70 -4.25 32.70
N GLY A 82 36.71 -5.09 32.38
CA GLY A 82 36.45 -6.34 33.08
C GLY A 82 37.59 -7.35 32.95
N GLN A 83 38.19 -7.47 31.77
CA GLN A 83 39.37 -8.32 31.55
C GLN A 83 40.62 -7.77 32.24
N LEU A 84 40.85 -6.45 32.20
CA LEU A 84 41.95 -5.79 32.90
C LEU A 84 41.78 -5.92 34.42
N SER A 85 40.57 -5.71 34.94
CA SER A 85 40.25 -5.90 36.35
C SER A 85 40.42 -7.35 36.79
N LYS A 86 40.08 -8.34 35.96
CA LYS A 86 40.38 -9.75 36.26
C LYS A 86 41.87 -10.08 36.24
N GLN A 87 42.62 -9.54 35.28
CA GLN A 87 44.06 -9.83 35.14
C GLN A 87 44.92 -9.06 36.16
N TYR A 88 44.55 -7.83 36.49
CA TYR A 88 45.30 -6.94 37.38
C TYR A 88 44.68 -6.80 38.76
N GLY A 89 43.38 -6.97 38.95
CA GLY A 89 42.73 -6.91 40.26
C GLY A 89 43.15 -8.03 41.21
N GLY A 90 43.44 -9.23 40.69
CA GLY A 90 44.06 -10.31 41.47
C GLY A 90 45.50 -9.97 41.89
N LYS A 91 46.32 -9.50 40.95
CA LYS A 91 47.74 -9.16 41.21
C LYS A 91 47.92 -7.91 42.08
N VAL A 92 47.05 -6.91 41.92
CA VAL A 92 47.04 -5.69 42.74
C VAL A 92 46.47 -5.96 44.12
N GLY A 93 45.49 -6.88 44.23
CA GLY A 93 45.02 -7.41 45.52
C GLY A 93 46.12 -8.14 46.28
N ASP A 94 46.88 -9.01 45.61
CA ASP A 94 48.03 -9.71 46.19
C ASP A 94 49.16 -8.75 46.59
N LEU A 95 49.46 -7.74 45.77
CA LEU A 95 50.43 -6.68 46.11
C LEU A 95 50.00 -5.86 47.32
N ARG A 96 48.71 -5.53 47.44
CA ARG A 96 48.18 -4.75 48.57
C ARG A 96 48.19 -5.56 49.87
N SER A 97 47.88 -6.86 49.79
CA SER A 97 48.00 -7.80 50.90
C SER A 97 49.46 -7.98 51.34
N TYR A 98 50.39 -8.08 50.38
CA TYR A 98 51.82 -8.17 50.65
C TYR A 98 52.37 -6.88 51.31
N ILE A 99 51.93 -5.70 50.85
CA ILE A 99 52.30 -4.42 51.46
C ILE A 99 51.78 -4.33 52.91
N MET A 100 50.52 -4.72 53.18
CA MET A 100 49.98 -4.72 54.54
C MET A 100 50.72 -5.71 55.46
N ALA A 101 51.09 -6.89 54.97
CA ALA A 101 51.87 -7.86 55.74
C ALA A 101 53.27 -7.32 56.11
N LEU A 102 53.93 -6.64 55.17
CA LEU A 102 55.23 -5.99 55.42
C LEU A 102 55.12 -4.83 56.42
N GLU A 103 54.04 -4.04 56.38
CA GLU A 103 53.79 -2.99 57.36
C GLU A 103 53.56 -3.57 58.76
N GLU A 104 52.80 -4.67 58.88
CA GLU A 104 52.55 -5.35 60.16
C GLU A 104 53.82 -6.02 60.74
N GLU A 105 54.69 -6.57 59.90
CA GLU A 105 56.00 -7.09 60.32
C GLU A 105 56.94 -5.99 60.81
N ARG A 106 56.98 -4.84 60.11
CA ARG A 106 57.75 -3.67 60.53
C ARG A 106 57.30 -3.17 61.89
N ASP A 107 55.99 -3.04 62.10
CA ASP A 107 55.45 -2.54 63.36
C ASP A 107 55.71 -3.52 64.52
N ARG A 108 55.62 -4.84 64.28
CA ARG A 108 56.05 -5.86 65.25
C ARG A 108 57.53 -5.81 65.58
N ALA A 109 58.39 -5.55 64.60
CA ALA A 109 59.83 -5.43 64.82
C ALA A 109 60.18 -4.20 65.66
N ASN A 110 59.52 -3.07 65.43
CA ASN A 110 59.70 -1.84 66.23
C ASN A 110 59.32 -2.05 67.69
N ILE A 111 58.19 -2.71 67.97
CA ILE A 111 57.76 -3.03 69.35
C ILE A 111 58.81 -3.88 70.08
N ARG A 112 59.37 -4.90 69.40
CA ARG A 112 60.42 -5.75 69.98
C ARG A 112 61.70 -4.97 70.27
N TYR A 113 62.03 -3.99 69.43
CA TYR A 113 63.21 -3.15 69.62
C TYR A 113 63.05 -2.25 70.85
N ASP A 114 61.86 -1.66 71.05
CA ASP A 114 61.54 -0.85 72.22
C ASP A 114 61.57 -1.68 73.53
N GLU A 115 61.03 -2.91 73.51
CA GLU A 115 61.09 -3.82 74.66
C GLU A 115 62.53 -4.24 75.02
N LEU A 116 63.37 -4.51 74.01
CA LEU A 116 64.78 -4.89 74.21
C LEU A 116 65.58 -3.71 74.78
N MET A 117 65.37 -2.50 74.24
CA MET A 117 66.00 -1.28 74.72
C MET A 117 65.56 -0.95 76.16
N GLY A 118 64.29 -1.18 76.51
CA GLY A 118 63.79 -1.03 77.88
C GLY A 118 64.48 -1.97 78.89
N ARG A 119 64.68 -3.25 78.53
CA ARG A 119 65.38 -4.21 79.40
C ARG A 119 66.87 -3.89 79.55
N ALA A 120 67.53 -3.50 78.47
CA ALA A 120 68.95 -3.15 78.51
C ALA A 120 69.21 -1.93 79.43
N ILE A 121 68.32 -0.92 79.38
CA ILE A 121 68.40 0.26 80.27
C ILE A 121 68.12 -0.11 81.74
N GLY A 122 67.23 -1.07 82.00
CA GLY A 122 66.95 -1.57 83.35
C GLY A 122 68.14 -2.29 83.99
N ILE A 123 68.76 -3.23 83.28
CA ILE A 123 69.87 -4.04 83.80
C ILE A 123 71.12 -3.18 84.04
N LEU A 124 71.47 -2.28 83.11
CA LEU A 124 72.62 -1.40 83.28
C LEU A 124 72.44 -0.35 84.38
N GLY A 125 71.18 0.02 84.70
CA GLY A 125 70.87 1.01 85.72
C GLY A 125 70.98 0.48 87.16
N GLU A 126 70.66 -0.79 87.39
CA GLU A 126 70.72 -1.42 88.72
C GLU A 126 72.15 -1.86 89.09
N GLU A 127 72.89 -2.48 88.17
CA GLU A 127 74.25 -2.97 88.43
C GLU A 127 75.27 -1.85 88.72
N TYR A 128 75.06 -0.64 88.19
CA TYR A 128 75.93 0.52 88.47
C TYR A 128 75.72 1.13 89.87
N LYS A 129 74.62 0.80 90.55
CA LYS A 129 74.25 1.39 91.84
C LYS A 129 74.82 0.59 93.02
N ASP A 130 74.89 -0.73 92.89
CA ASP A 130 75.35 -1.64 93.95
C ASP A 130 76.88 -1.63 94.11
N LEU A 131 77.63 -1.44 93.03
CA LEU A 131 79.10 -1.42 93.04
C LEU A 131 79.72 -0.23 93.81
N ARG A 132 78.94 0.80 94.15
CA ARG A 132 79.41 1.99 94.88
C ARG A 132 79.28 1.87 96.40
N SER A 133 78.50 0.92 96.90
CA SER A 133 78.20 0.78 98.33
C SER A 133 79.25 -0.07 99.08
N ASP A 134 79.75 -1.15 98.48
CA ASP A 134 80.67 -2.10 99.14
C ASP A 134 82.10 -1.60 99.34
N SER A 135 82.57 -0.67 98.50
CA SER A 135 83.96 -0.18 98.59
C SER A 135 84.23 0.69 99.84
N LYS A 136 83.19 1.16 100.55
CA LYS A 136 83.36 1.98 101.78
C LYS A 136 83.52 1.14 103.06
N GLU A 137 82.84 -0.01 103.16
CA GLU A 137 82.89 -0.85 104.38
C GLU A 137 84.23 -1.59 104.55
N PHE A 138 84.94 -1.87 103.45
CA PHE A 138 86.19 -2.64 103.49
C PHE A 138 87.38 -1.86 104.08
N MET A 139 87.47 -0.55 103.85
CA MET A 139 88.60 0.28 104.34
C MET A 139 88.54 0.57 105.85
N GLU A 140 87.35 0.52 106.46
CA GLU A 140 87.19 0.82 107.90
C GLU A 140 87.66 -0.34 108.79
N LYS A 141 87.48 -1.60 108.35
CA LYS A 141 87.90 -2.80 109.12
C LYS A 141 89.41 -3.02 109.14
N LEU A 142 90.15 -2.57 108.13
CA LEU A 142 91.60 -2.78 108.06
C LEU A 142 92.38 -1.90 109.06
N THR A 143 91.81 -0.77 109.46
CA THR A 143 92.50 0.24 110.27
C THR A 143 92.45 -0.08 111.78
N ASN A 144 91.45 -0.83 112.25
CA ASN A 144 91.33 -1.20 113.68
C ASN A 144 92.21 -2.39 114.10
N VAL A 145 92.49 -3.34 113.20
CA VAL A 145 93.14 -4.61 113.60
C VAL A 145 94.67 -4.49 113.78
N MET A 146 95.29 -3.44 113.25
CA MET A 146 96.77 -3.29 113.30
C MET A 146 97.28 -2.40 114.44
N GLY A 147 96.40 -1.88 115.31
CA GLY A 147 96.75 -0.86 116.30
C GLY A 147 97.09 -1.32 117.72
N GLU A 148 96.61 -2.49 118.18
CA GLU A 148 96.46 -2.70 119.64
C GLU A 148 97.37 -3.74 120.32
N ASP A 149 98.07 -4.65 119.63
CA ASP A 149 98.52 -5.87 120.32
C ASP A 149 100.02 -6.23 120.29
N LEU A 150 100.92 -5.25 120.42
CA LEU A 150 102.34 -5.54 120.70
C LEU A 150 102.98 -4.45 121.58
N LYS A 151 102.86 -4.57 122.92
CA LYS A 151 103.85 -4.11 123.94
C LYS A 151 103.34 -4.25 125.38
N THR A 152 103.34 -5.45 125.95
CA THR A 152 103.46 -5.61 127.41
C THR A 152 104.23 -6.88 127.75
N SER A 153 104.98 -6.81 128.86
CA SER A 153 105.63 -7.92 129.57
C SER A 153 107.06 -8.28 129.16
N ARG A 154 107.91 -7.27 129.37
CA ARG A 154 109.23 -7.35 130.02
C ARG A 154 109.07 -8.02 131.39
N ILE A 155 110.04 -8.82 131.87
CA ILE A 155 110.64 -8.79 133.25
C ILE A 155 111.13 -10.16 133.81
N ASN A 156 112.35 -10.08 134.37
CA ASN A 156 113.01 -10.78 135.48
C ASN A 156 113.84 -12.07 135.32
N SER A 157 115.12 -11.87 135.62
CA SER A 157 116.27 -12.75 135.65
C SER A 157 116.67 -13.06 137.09
N GLU A 158 115.90 -13.91 137.78
CA GLU A 158 116.35 -14.55 139.03
C GLU A 158 115.70 -15.93 139.26
N ALA A 159 114.90 -16.39 138.28
CA ALA A 159 114.38 -17.76 138.18
C ALA A 159 115.09 -18.55 137.04
N ILE A 160 116.30 -18.15 136.66
CA ILE A 160 117.05 -18.70 135.50
C ILE A 160 117.83 -19.97 135.88
N THR A 161 118.14 -20.20 137.15
CA THR A 161 118.93 -21.36 137.59
C THR A 161 118.09 -22.61 137.85
N GLU A 162 116.82 -22.47 138.23
CA GLU A 162 115.88 -23.61 138.29
C GLU A 162 115.26 -23.93 136.92
N LYS A 163 115.14 -22.91 136.04
CA LYS A 163 114.71 -23.09 134.65
C LYS A 163 115.75 -23.76 133.75
N LEU A 164 117.02 -23.91 134.15
CA LEU A 164 118.03 -24.60 133.34
C LEU A 164 117.83 -26.13 133.31
N ALA A 165 117.22 -26.73 134.34
CA ALA A 165 116.80 -28.12 134.31
C ALA A 165 115.51 -28.31 133.47
N ASP A 166 114.57 -27.36 133.56
CA ASP A 166 113.40 -27.30 132.68
C ASP A 166 113.78 -26.98 131.22
N ILE A 167 114.88 -26.27 130.94
CA ILE A 167 115.35 -26.02 129.57
C ILE A 167 115.83 -27.31 128.91
N ASP A 168 116.44 -28.25 129.64
CA ASP A 168 116.82 -29.56 129.08
C ASP A 168 115.61 -30.49 128.91
N GLY A 169 114.64 -30.43 129.83
CA GLY A 169 113.32 -31.08 129.67
C GLY A 169 112.55 -30.53 128.46
N LEU A 170 112.47 -29.21 128.32
CA LEU A 170 111.88 -28.51 127.19
C LEU A 170 112.67 -28.72 125.91
N ARG A 171 114.00 -28.89 125.94
CA ARG A 171 114.79 -29.28 124.75
C ARG A 171 114.50 -30.71 124.32
N SER A 172 114.26 -31.62 125.26
CA SER A 172 113.79 -32.97 124.97
C SER A 172 112.40 -32.96 124.37
N GLU A 173 111.49 -32.17 124.96
CA GLU A 173 110.12 -31.97 124.46
C GLU A 173 110.10 -31.28 123.09
N ILE A 174 110.99 -30.30 122.86
CA ILE A 174 111.19 -29.68 121.56
C ILE A 174 111.74 -30.69 120.56
N ARG A 175 112.64 -31.60 120.94
CA ARG A 175 113.11 -32.67 120.04
C ARG A 175 111.99 -33.64 119.70
N THR A 176 111.18 -34.07 120.66
CA THR A 176 110.04 -34.96 120.41
C THR A 176 108.97 -34.27 119.57
N LEU A 177 108.66 -33.00 119.85
CA LEU A 177 107.73 -32.19 119.06
C LEU A 177 108.27 -31.87 117.66
N THR A 178 109.59 -31.72 117.51
CA THR A 178 110.21 -31.53 116.19
C THR A 178 110.11 -32.82 115.38
N GLN A 179 110.39 -33.98 115.99
CA GLN A 179 110.22 -35.29 115.34
C GLN A 179 108.75 -35.59 115.02
N GLU A 180 107.82 -35.18 115.89
CA GLU A 180 106.38 -35.35 115.67
C GLU A 180 105.88 -34.40 114.57
N LYS A 181 106.35 -33.16 114.55
CA LYS A 181 106.07 -32.19 113.47
C LYS A 181 106.65 -32.67 112.14
N GLU A 182 107.83 -33.28 112.16
CA GLU A 182 108.46 -33.86 110.97
C GLU A 182 107.66 -35.08 110.48
N ARG A 183 107.22 -35.96 111.39
CA ARG A 183 106.29 -37.04 111.07
C ARG A 183 104.95 -36.54 110.53
N LEU A 184 104.36 -35.50 111.12
CA LEU A 184 103.11 -34.88 110.66
C LEU A 184 103.30 -34.17 109.32
N ALA A 185 104.45 -33.55 109.07
CA ALA A 185 104.80 -32.99 107.78
C ALA A 185 104.94 -34.09 106.73
N GLU A 186 105.54 -35.22 107.09
CA GLU A 186 105.69 -36.38 106.20
C GLU A 186 104.35 -37.07 105.92
N THR A 187 103.48 -37.23 106.91
CA THR A 187 102.14 -37.80 106.71
C THR A 187 101.25 -36.85 105.92
N SER A 188 101.26 -35.54 106.21
CA SER A 188 100.51 -34.55 105.44
C SER A 188 101.04 -34.38 104.02
N ALA A 189 102.35 -34.53 103.79
CA ALA A 189 102.91 -34.59 102.44
C ALA A 189 102.42 -35.84 101.68
N LYS A 190 102.47 -37.02 102.32
CA LYS A 190 101.95 -38.28 101.75
C LYS A 190 100.45 -38.20 101.47
N GLU A 191 99.66 -37.54 102.32
CA GLU A 191 98.24 -37.33 102.11
C GLU A 191 97.96 -36.35 100.96
N LYS A 192 98.71 -35.24 100.87
CA LYS A 192 98.62 -34.31 99.73
C LYS A 192 98.96 -35.00 98.42
N GLU A 193 99.97 -35.86 98.43
CA GLU A 193 100.39 -36.61 97.25
C GLU A 193 99.34 -37.65 96.82
N ARG A 194 98.80 -38.43 97.77
CA ARG A 194 97.65 -39.32 97.51
C ARG A 194 96.41 -38.59 97.03
N LEU A 195 96.15 -37.40 97.56
CA LEU A 195 95.01 -36.59 97.16
C LEU A 195 95.22 -36.05 95.74
N LYS A 196 96.44 -35.62 95.41
CA LYS A 196 96.84 -35.21 94.06
C LYS A 196 96.67 -36.36 93.06
N GLU A 197 97.19 -37.55 93.38
CA GLU A 197 97.04 -38.75 92.55
C GLU A 197 95.56 -39.12 92.33
N ARG A 198 94.72 -39.00 93.38
CA ARG A 198 93.27 -39.21 93.26
C ARG A 198 92.60 -38.17 92.36
N TYR A 199 92.94 -36.89 92.51
CA TYR A 199 92.39 -35.84 91.64
C TYR A 199 92.83 -36.04 90.19
N GLU A 200 94.10 -36.34 89.95
CA GLU A 200 94.63 -36.61 88.61
C GLU A 200 93.93 -37.83 87.99
N SER A 201 93.71 -38.90 88.76
CA SER A 201 92.96 -40.07 88.33
C SER A 201 91.51 -39.74 88.01
N GLN A 202 90.83 -38.98 88.87
CA GLN A 202 89.44 -38.54 88.64
C GLN A 202 89.32 -37.63 87.42
N THR A 203 90.27 -36.73 87.19
CA THR A 203 90.27 -35.89 85.99
C THR A 203 90.49 -36.73 84.74
N ALA A 204 91.42 -37.69 84.77
CA ALA A 204 91.65 -38.58 83.64
C ALA A 204 90.43 -39.47 83.35
N GLU A 205 89.77 -40.00 84.38
CA GLU A 205 88.53 -40.75 84.23
C GLU A 205 87.40 -39.89 83.65
N ALA A 206 87.23 -38.66 84.14
CA ALA A 206 86.22 -37.74 83.63
C ALA A 206 86.47 -37.35 82.17
N ASP A 207 87.73 -37.14 81.78
CA ASP A 207 88.11 -36.82 80.41
C ASP A 207 87.89 -38.03 79.48
N ASN A 208 88.27 -39.24 79.92
CA ASN A 208 87.99 -40.47 79.19
C ASN A 208 86.48 -40.72 79.01
N GLN A 209 85.67 -40.44 80.04
CA GLN A 209 84.21 -40.53 79.96
C GLN A 209 83.63 -39.52 78.97
N ARG A 210 84.06 -38.25 79.04
CA ARG A 210 83.62 -37.21 78.09
C ARG A 210 84.02 -37.55 76.66
N GLU A 211 85.24 -38.05 76.44
CA GLU A 211 85.69 -38.45 75.12
C GLU A 211 84.84 -39.61 74.56
N ALA A 212 84.51 -40.60 75.40
CA ALA A 212 83.63 -41.70 75.04
C ALA A 212 82.19 -41.21 74.73
N GLU A 213 81.64 -40.30 75.54
CA GLU A 213 80.32 -39.69 75.31
C GLU A 213 80.28 -38.92 73.99
N VAL A 214 81.27 -38.05 73.74
CA VAL A 214 81.39 -37.28 72.51
C VAL A 214 81.49 -38.21 71.30
N LYS A 215 82.28 -39.28 71.38
CA LYS A 215 82.39 -40.28 70.32
C LYS A 215 81.05 -40.96 70.05
N SER A 216 80.35 -41.41 71.10
CA SER A 216 79.04 -42.08 70.96
C SER A 216 77.98 -41.14 70.37
N LEU A 217 77.98 -39.86 70.77
CA LEU A 217 77.08 -38.84 70.23
C LEU A 217 77.35 -38.58 68.76
N LYS A 218 78.63 -38.50 68.37
CA LYS A 218 79.03 -38.31 66.99
C LYS A 218 78.55 -39.48 66.12
N GLU A 219 78.79 -40.72 66.55
CA GLU A 219 78.32 -41.93 65.85
C GLU A 219 76.78 -41.96 65.72
N ARG A 220 76.06 -41.51 66.77
CA ARG A 220 74.60 -41.41 66.75
C ARG A 220 74.10 -40.37 65.74
N TYR A 221 74.71 -39.19 65.70
CA TYR A 221 74.33 -38.15 64.74
C TYR A 221 74.68 -38.53 63.30
N GLU A 222 75.85 -39.14 63.07
CA GLU A 222 76.22 -39.66 61.75
C GLU A 222 75.21 -40.72 61.27
N SER A 223 74.78 -41.62 62.16
CA SER A 223 73.75 -42.61 61.87
C SER A 223 72.39 -41.97 61.56
N GLN A 224 71.99 -40.95 62.32
CA GLN A 224 70.73 -40.21 62.06
C GLN A 224 70.77 -39.47 60.73
N ILE A 225 71.86 -38.79 60.40
CA ILE A 225 72.03 -38.09 59.12
C ILE A 225 71.98 -39.10 57.96
N ALA A 226 72.62 -40.26 58.11
CA ALA A 226 72.58 -41.32 57.11
C ALA A 226 71.15 -41.86 56.90
N ALA A 227 70.40 -42.08 57.99
CA ALA A 227 69.00 -42.51 57.92
C ALA A 227 68.11 -41.46 57.22
N ILE A 228 68.18 -40.20 57.65
CA ILE A 228 67.41 -39.10 57.05
C ILE A 228 67.72 -38.94 55.56
N ASN A 229 69.00 -39.04 55.17
CA ASN A 229 69.39 -38.97 53.76
C ASN A 229 68.88 -40.17 52.95
N GLY A 230 68.84 -41.36 53.56
CA GLY A 230 68.23 -42.55 52.98
C GLY A 230 66.74 -42.37 52.74
N ASP A 231 66.01 -41.94 53.76
CA ASP A 231 64.56 -41.71 53.70
C ASP A 231 64.20 -40.64 52.69
N HIS A 232 64.90 -39.50 52.70
CA HIS A 232 64.68 -38.42 51.73
C HIS A 232 64.97 -38.85 50.29
N LYS A 233 65.96 -39.74 50.07
CA LYS A 233 66.24 -40.30 48.75
C LYS A 233 65.10 -41.21 48.28
N VAL A 234 64.54 -42.03 49.17
CA VAL A 234 63.37 -42.87 48.88
C VAL A 234 62.13 -42.00 48.59
N GLU A 235 61.89 -40.96 49.40
CA GLU A 235 60.77 -40.04 49.22
C GLU A 235 60.84 -39.33 47.86
N LYS A 236 62.00 -38.80 47.48
CA LYS A 236 62.21 -38.21 46.15
C LYS A 236 61.92 -39.18 45.02
N ARG A 237 62.37 -40.44 45.16
CA ARG A 237 62.11 -41.48 44.15
C ARG A 237 60.60 -41.75 44.03
N ASN A 238 59.92 -41.95 45.15
CA ASN A 238 58.48 -42.21 45.18
C ASN A 238 57.67 -41.04 44.61
N LEU A 239 58.07 -39.80 44.92
CA LEU A 239 57.44 -38.60 44.39
C LEU A 239 57.62 -38.53 42.86
N ASN A 240 58.82 -38.82 42.36
CA ASN A 240 59.09 -38.83 40.94
C ASN A 240 58.29 -39.93 40.20
N GLU A 241 58.24 -41.14 40.74
CA GLU A 241 57.44 -42.25 40.19
C GLU A 241 55.93 -41.93 40.17
N ARG A 242 55.42 -41.23 41.21
CA ARG A 242 54.03 -40.74 41.23
C ARG A 242 53.78 -39.68 40.16
N HIS A 243 54.68 -38.71 40.01
CA HIS A 243 54.53 -37.67 38.98
C HIS A 243 54.58 -38.26 37.57
N GLU A 244 55.50 -39.18 37.28
CA GLU A 244 55.57 -39.88 36.00
C GLU A 244 54.28 -40.66 35.71
N SER A 245 53.74 -41.35 36.72
CA SER A 245 52.47 -42.08 36.59
C SER A 245 51.29 -41.14 36.30
N GLN A 246 51.20 -40.01 37.02
CA GLN A 246 50.15 -39.00 36.80
C GLN A 246 50.22 -38.37 35.41
N VAL A 247 51.43 -38.08 34.92
CA VAL A 247 51.64 -37.54 33.56
C VAL A 247 51.25 -38.57 32.50
N ALA A 248 51.60 -39.84 32.70
CA ALA A 248 51.22 -40.92 31.78
C ALA A 248 49.69 -41.11 31.73
N GLU A 249 49.03 -41.07 32.89
CA GLU A 249 47.57 -41.16 32.98
C GLU A 249 46.88 -39.99 32.29
N ALA A 250 47.31 -38.75 32.57
CA ALA A 250 46.76 -37.56 31.94
C ALA A 250 46.94 -37.58 30.41
N ASN A 251 48.11 -38.01 29.93
CA ASN A 251 48.36 -38.15 28.48
C ASN A 251 47.45 -39.21 27.84
N ASN A 252 47.20 -40.33 28.52
CA ASN A 252 46.31 -41.37 28.03
C ASN A 252 44.85 -40.90 27.99
N GLN A 253 44.40 -40.17 29.02
CA GLN A 253 43.06 -39.56 29.06
C GLN A 253 42.89 -38.54 27.93
N HIS A 254 43.82 -37.60 27.76
CA HIS A 254 43.77 -36.62 26.68
C HIS A 254 43.81 -37.27 25.29
N LYS A 255 44.58 -38.36 25.11
CA LYS A 255 44.60 -39.11 23.86
C LYS A 255 43.26 -39.80 23.58
N ALA A 256 42.56 -40.29 24.61
CA ALA A 256 41.22 -40.86 24.46
C ALA A 256 40.18 -39.78 24.12
N GLU A 257 40.19 -38.65 24.83
CA GLU A 257 39.32 -37.50 24.57
C GLU A 257 39.52 -36.94 23.16
N ALA A 258 40.76 -36.81 22.70
CA ALA A 258 41.04 -36.34 21.34
C ALA A 258 40.49 -37.29 20.26
N LYS A 259 40.55 -38.61 20.48
CA LYS A 259 39.93 -39.59 19.58
C LYS A 259 38.41 -39.48 19.57
N ASP A 260 37.79 -39.34 20.73
CA ASP A 260 36.33 -39.18 20.84
C ASP A 260 35.84 -37.90 20.15
N LEU A 261 36.52 -36.78 20.39
CA LEU A 261 36.22 -35.51 19.71
C LEU A 261 36.39 -35.61 18.20
N THR A 262 37.40 -36.34 17.72
CA THR A 262 37.58 -36.59 16.28
C THR A 262 36.40 -37.35 15.69
N LEU A 263 35.96 -38.43 16.34
CA LEU A 263 34.79 -39.20 15.92
C LEU A 263 33.51 -38.35 15.92
N ARG A 264 33.35 -37.45 16.90
CA ARG A 264 32.21 -36.55 16.98
C ARG A 264 32.22 -35.50 15.87
N ILE A 265 33.39 -34.97 15.52
CA ILE A 265 33.55 -34.06 14.37
C ILE A 265 33.16 -34.77 13.07
N ASP A 266 33.63 -36.00 12.87
CA ASP A 266 33.29 -36.79 11.67
C ASP A 266 31.79 -37.10 11.58
N ALA A 267 31.15 -37.41 12.72
CA ALA A 267 29.70 -37.63 12.78
C ALA A 267 28.91 -36.37 12.43
N LEU A 268 29.30 -35.21 12.99
CA LEU A 268 28.67 -33.92 12.69
C LEU A 268 28.87 -33.50 11.23
N ALA A 269 30.02 -33.81 10.64
CA ALA A 269 30.27 -33.55 9.22
C ALA A 269 29.30 -34.35 8.33
N LYS A 270 29.09 -35.64 8.64
CA LYS A 270 28.12 -36.48 7.92
C LYS A 270 26.69 -36.02 8.11
N GLU A 271 26.30 -35.62 9.31
CA GLU A 271 24.96 -35.09 9.59
C GLU A 271 24.70 -33.79 8.79
N LYS A 272 25.69 -32.89 8.75
CA LYS A 272 25.62 -31.66 7.95
C LYS A 272 25.46 -31.95 6.46
N GLU A 273 26.17 -32.95 5.94
CA GLU A 273 26.06 -33.38 4.54
C GLU A 273 24.67 -33.96 4.23
N LEU A 274 24.14 -34.82 5.10
CA LEU A 274 22.78 -35.35 4.97
C LEU A 274 21.73 -34.25 5.00
N LEU A 275 21.83 -33.29 5.92
CA LEU A 275 20.92 -32.14 5.99
C LEU A 275 20.99 -31.27 4.73
N ALA A 276 22.19 -31.08 4.17
CA ALA A 276 22.33 -30.37 2.90
C ALA A 276 21.63 -31.12 1.76
N GLU A 277 21.80 -32.44 1.68
CA GLU A 277 21.17 -33.29 0.66
C GLU A 277 19.65 -33.33 0.79
N THR A 278 19.10 -33.45 2.01
CA THR A 278 17.65 -33.40 2.24
C THR A 278 17.09 -32.04 1.87
N SER A 279 17.75 -30.95 2.26
CA SER A 279 17.31 -29.59 1.90
C SER A 279 17.34 -29.34 0.39
N ALA A 280 18.30 -29.93 -0.33
CA ALA A 280 18.37 -29.84 -1.78
C ALA A 280 17.23 -30.61 -2.44
N LYS A 281 16.92 -31.82 -1.95
CA LYS A 281 15.78 -32.63 -2.43
C LYS A 281 14.44 -31.93 -2.19
N GLU A 282 14.25 -31.33 -1.01
CA GLU A 282 13.04 -30.57 -0.70
C GLU A 282 12.85 -29.35 -1.62
N LYS A 283 13.94 -28.62 -1.91
CA LYS A 283 13.91 -27.51 -2.86
C LYS A 283 13.54 -27.96 -4.27
N GLU A 284 14.09 -29.09 -4.74
CA GLU A 284 13.76 -29.61 -6.07
C GLU A 284 12.31 -30.09 -6.14
N GLN A 285 11.82 -30.81 -5.13
CA GLN A 285 10.41 -31.22 -5.06
C GLN A 285 9.45 -30.03 -5.03
N LEU A 286 9.82 -28.97 -4.31
CA LEU A 286 9.01 -27.76 -4.25
C LEU A 286 8.97 -27.06 -5.62
N LYS A 287 10.11 -27.02 -6.32
CA LYS A 287 10.21 -26.49 -7.68
C LYS A 287 9.36 -27.30 -8.66
N GLU A 288 9.45 -28.62 -8.66
CA GLU A 288 8.62 -29.52 -9.50
C GLU A 288 7.12 -29.32 -9.24
N ARG A 289 6.72 -29.12 -7.97
CA ARG A 289 5.32 -28.82 -7.62
C ARG A 289 4.85 -27.49 -8.19
N TYR A 290 5.66 -26.44 -8.09
CA TYR A 290 5.31 -25.13 -8.65
C TYR A 290 5.25 -25.16 -10.17
N GLU A 291 6.20 -25.82 -10.84
CA GLU A 291 6.17 -26.00 -12.29
C GLU A 291 4.92 -26.77 -12.75
N SER A 292 4.53 -27.82 -12.01
CA SER A 292 3.30 -28.57 -12.29
C SER A 292 2.03 -27.73 -12.11
N GLN A 293 1.97 -26.91 -11.06
CA GLN A 293 0.83 -26.02 -10.81
C GLN A 293 0.69 -24.92 -11.88
N ILE A 294 1.82 -24.36 -12.34
CA ILE A 294 1.83 -23.39 -13.43
C ILE A 294 1.31 -24.04 -14.72
N ALA A 295 1.81 -25.22 -15.07
CA ALA A 295 1.36 -25.94 -16.25
C ALA A 295 -0.14 -26.31 -16.19
N GLU A 296 -0.65 -26.71 -15.01
CA GLU A 296 -2.07 -26.99 -14.83
C GLU A 296 -2.93 -25.72 -15.01
N ALA A 297 -2.51 -24.60 -14.43
CA ALA A 297 -3.20 -23.32 -14.56
C ALA A 297 -3.21 -22.83 -16.02
N ASP A 298 -2.09 -22.96 -16.73
CA ASP A 298 -1.97 -22.60 -18.15
C ASP A 298 -2.93 -23.45 -19.01
N ASN A 299 -2.96 -24.76 -18.79
CA ASN A 299 -3.87 -25.66 -19.51
C ASN A 299 -5.35 -25.35 -19.22
N GLN A 300 -5.69 -25.00 -17.96
CA GLN A 300 -7.05 -24.59 -17.61
C GLN A 300 -7.44 -23.28 -18.30
N HIS A 301 -6.55 -22.28 -18.29
CA HIS A 301 -6.78 -21.02 -18.95
C HIS A 301 -6.93 -21.18 -20.48
N GLU A 302 -6.12 -22.03 -21.11
CA GLU A 302 -6.24 -22.35 -22.53
C GLU A 302 -7.60 -22.98 -22.83
N ALA A 303 -8.02 -23.98 -22.06
CA ALA A 303 -9.31 -24.63 -22.21
C ALA A 303 -10.52 -23.70 -21.97
N GLU A 304 -10.43 -22.79 -20.99
CA GLU A 304 -11.46 -21.78 -20.76
C GLU A 304 -11.56 -20.80 -21.94
N THR A 305 -10.42 -20.40 -22.50
CA THR A 305 -10.36 -19.49 -23.65
C THR A 305 -10.99 -20.13 -24.88
N THR A 306 -10.64 -21.38 -25.20
CA THR A 306 -11.23 -22.10 -26.34
C THR A 306 -12.73 -22.29 -26.18
N ASN A 307 -13.20 -22.65 -24.97
CA ASN A 307 -14.64 -22.78 -24.69
C ASN A 307 -15.40 -21.46 -24.85
N LEU A 308 -14.79 -20.34 -24.43
CA LEU A 308 -15.39 -19.01 -24.57
C LEU A 308 -15.48 -18.60 -26.04
N GLU A 309 -14.43 -18.88 -26.82
CA GLU A 309 -14.38 -18.64 -28.26
C GLU A 309 -15.47 -19.43 -29.00
N GLU A 310 -15.59 -20.74 -28.74
CA GLU A 310 -16.64 -21.60 -29.33
C GLU A 310 -18.06 -21.10 -28.99
N ARG A 311 -18.25 -20.64 -27.74
CA ARG A 311 -19.54 -20.08 -27.30
C ARG A 311 -19.87 -18.78 -28.03
N HIS A 312 -18.90 -17.88 -28.18
CA HIS A 312 -19.11 -16.63 -28.91
C HIS A 312 -19.35 -16.88 -30.39
N GLU A 313 -18.61 -17.79 -31.01
CA GLU A 313 -18.82 -18.18 -32.41
C GLU A 313 -20.22 -18.76 -32.62
N SER A 314 -20.66 -19.64 -31.72
CA SER A 314 -22.03 -20.20 -31.74
C SER A 314 -23.11 -19.13 -31.57
N GLN A 315 -22.90 -18.16 -30.68
CA GLN A 315 -23.83 -17.03 -30.49
C GLN A 315 -23.92 -16.14 -31.74
N ILE A 316 -22.78 -15.81 -32.35
CA ILE A 316 -22.73 -15.03 -33.59
C ILE A 316 -23.46 -15.79 -34.72
N ALA A 317 -23.23 -17.10 -34.85
CA ALA A 317 -23.91 -17.92 -35.83
C ALA A 317 -25.44 -17.95 -35.62
N ALA A 318 -25.90 -18.08 -34.38
CA ALA A 318 -27.31 -18.04 -34.03
C ALA A 318 -27.96 -16.69 -34.40
N ILE A 319 -27.37 -15.58 -33.95
CA ILE A 319 -27.85 -14.22 -34.27
C ILE A 319 -27.90 -13.98 -35.78
N ASN A 320 -26.87 -14.40 -36.51
CA ASN A 320 -26.85 -14.28 -37.97
C ASN A 320 -27.97 -15.09 -38.63
N SER A 321 -28.27 -16.28 -38.11
CA SER A 321 -29.37 -17.11 -38.61
C SER A 321 -30.74 -16.47 -38.33
N GLU A 322 -30.94 -15.90 -37.15
CA GLU A 322 -32.16 -15.19 -36.75
C GLU A 322 -32.38 -13.95 -37.62
N HIS A 323 -31.37 -13.09 -37.75
CA HIS A 323 -31.43 -11.92 -38.63
C HIS A 323 -31.72 -12.29 -40.08
N LYS A 324 -31.15 -13.39 -40.59
CA LYS A 324 -31.44 -13.87 -41.95
C LYS A 324 -32.91 -14.27 -42.13
N VAL A 325 -33.52 -14.89 -41.12
CA VAL A 325 -34.95 -15.23 -41.12
C VAL A 325 -35.79 -13.96 -41.03
N GLU A 326 -35.43 -13.01 -40.16
CA GLU A 326 -36.16 -11.75 -40.01
C GLU A 326 -36.16 -10.92 -41.31
N ILE A 327 -35.01 -10.78 -41.97
CA ILE A 327 -34.90 -10.11 -43.28
C ILE A 327 -35.81 -10.79 -44.31
N ARG A 328 -35.83 -12.13 -44.34
CA ARG A 328 -36.70 -12.88 -45.26
C ARG A 328 -38.18 -12.57 -45.00
N ASN A 329 -38.60 -12.63 -43.74
CA ASN A 329 -39.99 -12.36 -43.36
C ASN A 329 -40.40 -10.90 -43.67
N LEU A 330 -39.51 -9.94 -43.44
CA LEU A 330 -39.73 -8.54 -43.80
C LEU A 330 -39.88 -8.37 -45.31
N ASN A 331 -39.03 -9.01 -46.11
CA ASN A 331 -39.14 -8.97 -47.56
C ASN A 331 -40.46 -9.59 -48.05
N GLU A 332 -40.84 -10.77 -47.54
CA GLU A 332 -42.12 -11.41 -47.88
C GLU A 332 -43.32 -10.52 -47.52
N ARG A 333 -43.26 -9.82 -46.37
CA ARG A 333 -44.30 -8.86 -45.97
C ARG A 333 -44.33 -7.64 -46.90
N HIS A 334 -43.18 -7.09 -47.26
CA HIS A 334 -43.09 -5.96 -48.19
C HIS A 334 -43.61 -6.32 -49.58
N GLU A 335 -43.23 -7.48 -50.12
CA GLU A 335 -43.74 -7.99 -51.40
C GLU A 335 -45.26 -8.15 -51.38
N SER A 336 -45.81 -8.72 -50.30
CA SER A 336 -47.26 -8.83 -50.11
C SER A 336 -47.96 -7.47 -50.08
N GLN A 337 -47.40 -6.49 -49.35
CA GLN A 337 -47.94 -5.12 -49.29
C GLN A 337 -47.91 -4.42 -50.64
N VAL A 338 -46.84 -4.58 -51.42
CA VAL A 338 -46.73 -4.03 -52.79
C VAL A 338 -47.78 -4.68 -53.69
N ALA A 339 -47.91 -6.00 -53.67
CA ALA A 339 -48.91 -6.72 -54.46
C ALA A 339 -50.34 -6.30 -54.09
N GLU A 340 -50.62 -6.10 -52.81
CA GLU A 340 -51.92 -5.60 -52.33
C GLU A 340 -52.19 -4.18 -52.83
N ALA A 341 -51.21 -3.27 -52.71
CA ALA A 341 -51.32 -1.90 -53.21
C ALA A 341 -51.57 -1.86 -54.73
N ASP A 342 -50.82 -2.66 -55.51
CA ASP A 342 -51.00 -2.79 -56.95
C ASP A 342 -52.41 -3.30 -57.31
N ASN A 343 -52.92 -4.29 -56.56
CA ASN A 343 -54.26 -4.80 -56.76
C ASN A 343 -55.34 -3.76 -56.43
N ARG A 344 -55.18 -2.99 -55.34
CA ARG A 344 -56.08 -1.87 -55.01
C ARG A 344 -56.06 -0.80 -56.10
N HIS A 345 -54.87 -0.36 -56.51
CA HIS A 345 -54.71 0.63 -57.59
C HIS A 345 -55.32 0.14 -58.90
N ARG A 346 -55.14 -1.14 -59.25
CA ARG A 346 -55.77 -1.75 -60.44
C ARG A 346 -57.30 -1.77 -60.34
N ALA A 347 -57.84 -2.07 -59.16
CA ALA A 347 -59.29 -2.06 -58.92
C ALA A 347 -59.85 -0.62 -59.04
N GLU A 348 -59.20 0.36 -58.43
CA GLU A 348 -59.56 1.77 -58.52
C GLU A 348 -59.49 2.28 -59.97
N ALA A 349 -58.45 1.91 -60.72
CA ALA A 349 -58.34 2.27 -62.13
C ALA A 349 -59.49 1.69 -62.97
N LYS A 350 -59.90 0.44 -62.70
CA LYS A 350 -61.07 -0.17 -63.36
C LYS A 350 -62.36 0.56 -63.01
N ASP A 351 -62.57 0.90 -61.75
CA ASP A 351 -63.75 1.65 -61.29
C ASP A 351 -63.82 3.04 -61.93
N LEU A 352 -62.70 3.78 -61.92
CA LEU A 352 -62.59 5.08 -62.60
C LEU A 352 -62.86 4.97 -64.10
N THR A 353 -62.38 3.91 -64.76
CA THR A 353 -62.68 3.65 -66.18
C THR A 353 -64.17 3.44 -66.41
N LEU A 354 -64.82 2.60 -65.60
CA LEU A 354 -66.28 2.38 -65.69
C LEU A 354 -67.06 3.68 -65.47
N ARG A 355 -66.60 4.53 -64.55
CA ARG A 355 -67.22 5.83 -64.28
C ARG A 355 -67.05 6.79 -65.46
N ILE A 356 -65.90 6.82 -66.10
CA ILE A 356 -65.66 7.61 -67.33
C ILE A 356 -66.57 7.12 -68.46
N ASP A 357 -66.71 5.81 -68.66
CA ASP A 357 -67.59 5.24 -69.69
C ASP A 357 -69.06 5.59 -69.43
N ALA A 358 -69.51 5.52 -68.18
CA ALA A 358 -70.87 5.92 -67.79
C ALA A 358 -71.12 7.41 -68.06
N LEU A 359 -70.19 8.29 -67.68
CA LEU A 359 -70.29 9.72 -67.95
C LEU A 359 -70.27 10.04 -69.44
N THR A 360 -69.51 9.28 -70.23
CA THR A 360 -69.48 9.42 -71.70
C THR A 360 -70.84 9.08 -72.30
N LYS A 361 -71.45 7.96 -71.88
CA LYS A 361 -72.81 7.57 -72.31
C LYS A 361 -73.86 8.60 -71.88
N GLU A 362 -73.78 9.10 -70.65
CA GLU A 362 -74.68 10.15 -70.16
C GLU A 362 -74.57 11.41 -71.02
N LYS A 363 -73.34 11.83 -71.35
CA LYS A 363 -73.08 12.97 -72.24
C LYS A 363 -73.64 12.75 -73.65
N GLU A 364 -73.53 11.54 -74.20
CA GLU A 364 -74.12 11.19 -75.51
C GLU A 364 -75.65 11.25 -75.46
N LEU A 365 -76.28 10.69 -74.42
CA LEU A 365 -77.72 10.77 -74.22
C LEU A 365 -78.20 12.21 -74.09
N LEU A 366 -77.49 13.05 -73.33
CA LEU A 366 -77.79 14.48 -73.21
C LEU A 366 -77.65 15.23 -74.54
N ALA A 367 -76.66 14.86 -75.36
CA ALA A 367 -76.51 15.41 -76.70
C ALA A 367 -77.67 14.99 -77.61
N GLU A 368 -78.12 13.73 -77.53
CA GLU A 368 -79.25 13.20 -78.29
C GLU A 368 -80.58 13.84 -77.86
N THR A 369 -80.83 14.00 -76.55
CA THR A 369 -82.02 14.70 -76.05
C THR A 369 -82.01 16.15 -76.49
N SER A 370 -80.88 16.85 -76.37
CA SER A 370 -80.75 18.23 -76.84
C SER A 370 -80.97 18.36 -78.36
N ALA A 371 -80.51 17.39 -79.15
CA ALA A 371 -80.77 17.35 -80.59
C ALA A 371 -82.27 17.13 -80.90
N LYS A 372 -82.93 16.20 -80.18
CA LYS A 372 -84.39 15.97 -80.30
C LYS A 372 -85.19 17.20 -79.91
N GLU A 373 -84.82 17.87 -78.83
CA GLU A 373 -85.45 19.13 -78.40
C GLU A 373 -85.30 20.22 -79.46
N LYS A 374 -84.11 20.36 -80.07
CA LYS A 374 -83.91 21.28 -81.19
C LYS A 374 -84.78 20.96 -82.39
N GLU A 375 -84.93 19.68 -82.76
CA GLU A 375 -85.79 19.29 -83.89
C GLU A 375 -87.27 19.50 -83.57
N GLN A 376 -87.73 19.15 -82.37
CA GLN A 376 -89.10 19.44 -81.92
C GLN A 376 -89.39 20.94 -81.92
N LEU A 377 -88.42 21.75 -81.49
CA LEU A 377 -88.56 23.21 -81.52
C LEU A 377 -88.67 23.72 -82.96
N LYS A 378 -87.87 23.16 -83.87
CA LYS A 378 -87.93 23.46 -85.30
C LYS A 378 -89.27 23.06 -85.92
N GLU A 379 -89.79 21.86 -85.63
CA GLU A 379 -91.12 21.42 -86.06
C GLU A 379 -92.23 22.34 -85.54
N ARG A 380 -92.16 22.77 -84.27
CA ARG A 380 -93.11 23.74 -83.71
C ARG A 380 -93.06 25.07 -84.46
N TYR A 381 -91.86 25.56 -84.79
CA TYR A 381 -91.73 26.78 -85.59
C TYR A 381 -92.27 26.60 -87.01
N GLU A 382 -92.03 25.46 -87.66
CA GLU A 382 -92.60 25.15 -88.99
C GLU A 382 -94.13 25.06 -88.94
N GLN A 383 -94.70 24.41 -87.92
CA GLN A 383 -96.15 24.36 -87.69
C GLN A 383 -96.73 25.76 -87.45
N GLN A 384 -96.05 26.59 -86.67
CA GLN A 384 -96.47 27.97 -86.43
C GLN A 384 -96.47 28.79 -87.73
N ILE A 385 -95.41 28.69 -88.55
CA ILE A 385 -95.34 29.32 -89.87
C ILE A 385 -96.48 28.82 -90.77
N ALA A 386 -96.78 27.52 -90.77
CA ALA A 386 -97.86 26.95 -91.56
C ALA A 386 -99.25 27.45 -91.09
N SER A 387 -99.48 27.55 -89.78
CA SER A 387 -100.70 28.14 -89.21
C SER A 387 -100.87 29.58 -89.63
N ILE A 388 -99.82 30.40 -89.46
CA ILE A 388 -99.81 31.81 -89.87
C ILE A 388 -100.08 31.94 -91.37
N ASN A 389 -99.47 31.09 -92.20
CA ASN A 389 -99.74 31.11 -93.64
C ASN A 389 -101.19 30.74 -93.99
N ASN A 390 -101.78 29.77 -93.29
CA ASN A 390 -103.19 29.43 -93.46
C ASN A 390 -104.10 30.57 -92.99
N GLU A 391 -103.81 31.20 -91.86
CA GLU A 391 -104.50 32.40 -91.37
C GLU A 391 -104.43 33.52 -92.40
N HIS A 392 -103.23 33.85 -92.88
CA HIS A 392 -103.01 34.82 -93.96
C HIS A 392 -103.80 34.45 -95.23
N LYS A 393 -103.87 33.17 -95.59
CA LYS A 393 -104.62 32.71 -96.77
C LYS A 393 -106.13 32.87 -96.58
N VAL A 394 -106.65 32.56 -95.39
CA VAL A 394 -108.05 32.80 -95.04
C VAL A 394 -108.35 34.30 -95.03
N GLU A 395 -107.49 35.11 -94.45
CA GLU A 395 -107.63 36.56 -94.42
C GLU A 395 -107.62 37.15 -95.84
N THR A 396 -106.72 36.68 -96.70
CA THR A 396 -106.69 37.03 -98.13
C THR A 396 -108.00 36.63 -98.82
N ARG A 397 -108.53 35.43 -98.52
CA ARG A 397 -109.80 34.96 -99.07
C ARG A 397 -110.98 35.80 -98.61
N ASN A 398 -111.04 36.15 -97.33
CA ASN A 398 -112.07 37.01 -96.75
C ASN A 398 -112.01 38.43 -97.34
N LEU A 399 -110.80 38.98 -97.53
CA LEU A 399 -110.61 40.25 -98.24
C LEU A 399 -111.11 40.15 -99.68
N ASN A 400 -110.83 39.05 -100.36
CA ASN A 400 -111.27 38.81 -101.73
C ASN A 400 -112.81 38.70 -101.82
N GLU A 401 -113.44 37.97 -100.92
CA GLU A 401 -114.91 37.87 -100.80
C GLU A 401 -115.55 39.23 -100.49
N LYS A 402 -114.89 40.05 -99.67
CA LYS A 402 -115.33 41.42 -99.38
C LYS A 402 -115.23 42.32 -100.62
N TYR A 403 -114.16 42.22 -101.40
CA TYR A 403 -114.03 42.92 -102.68
C TYR A 403 -115.03 42.41 -103.72
N GLU A 404 -115.28 41.11 -103.81
CA GLU A 404 -116.33 40.54 -104.67
C GLU A 404 -117.72 41.02 -104.27
N SER A 405 -118.02 41.10 -102.97
CA SER A 405 -119.27 41.65 -102.46
C SER A 405 -119.43 43.12 -102.80
N GLN A 406 -118.37 43.92 -102.68
CA GLN A 406 -118.36 45.33 -103.11
C GLN A 406 -118.56 45.48 -104.62
N ILE A 407 -117.94 44.62 -105.43
CA ILE A 407 -118.16 44.58 -106.90
C ILE A 407 -119.61 44.18 -107.22
N ALA A 408 -120.19 43.22 -106.48
CA ALA A 408 -121.57 42.80 -106.65
C ALA A 408 -122.57 43.89 -106.24
N GLU A 409 -122.29 44.64 -105.17
CA GLU A 409 -123.06 45.82 -104.77
C GLU A 409 -123.00 46.91 -105.83
N ALA A 410 -121.80 47.27 -106.29
CA ALA A 410 -121.62 48.25 -107.36
C ALA A 410 -122.33 47.82 -108.66
N ASN A 411 -122.29 46.52 -109.00
CA ASN A 411 -123.02 45.98 -110.15
C ASN A 411 -124.54 46.03 -109.95
N ASN A 412 -125.05 45.76 -108.74
CA ASN A 412 -126.47 45.86 -108.44
C ASN A 412 -126.96 47.32 -108.46
N GLU A 413 -126.14 48.27 -108.00
CA GLU A 413 -126.41 49.70 -108.15
C GLU A 413 -126.49 50.09 -109.63
N TYR A 414 -125.49 49.71 -110.43
CA TYR A 414 -125.48 49.90 -111.89
C TYR A 414 -126.72 49.27 -112.56
N LYS A 415 -127.13 48.08 -112.13
CA LYS A 415 -128.31 47.38 -112.65
C LYS A 415 -129.62 48.05 -112.22
N SER A 416 -129.66 48.65 -111.04
CA SER A 416 -130.78 49.47 -110.56
C SER A 416 -130.91 50.75 -111.38
N GLU A 417 -129.78 51.38 -111.73
CA GLU A 417 -129.75 52.57 -112.59
C GLU A 417 -130.17 52.23 -114.02
N LEU A 418 -129.72 51.10 -114.56
CA LEU A 418 -130.19 50.56 -115.84
C LEU A 418 -131.70 50.31 -115.84
N ARG A 419 -132.28 49.78 -114.74
CA ARG A 419 -133.73 49.61 -114.60
C ARG A 419 -134.47 50.95 -114.55
N LYS A 420 -133.93 51.96 -113.86
CA LYS A 420 -134.48 53.32 -113.84
C LYS A 420 -134.41 54.00 -115.22
N LEU A 421 -133.34 53.76 -115.97
CA LEU A 421 -133.23 54.23 -117.36
C LEU A 421 -134.23 53.50 -118.25
N SER A 422 -134.35 52.18 -118.10
CA SER A 422 -135.24 51.35 -118.90
C SER A 422 -136.71 51.72 -118.69
N SER A 423 -137.15 51.95 -117.45
CA SER A 423 -138.51 52.43 -117.17
C SER A 423 -138.76 53.83 -117.73
N ARG A 424 -137.74 54.68 -117.78
CA ARG A 424 -137.84 56.01 -118.40
C ARG A 424 -137.95 55.95 -119.92
N VAL A 425 -137.24 55.03 -120.57
CA VAL A 425 -137.40 54.75 -122.00
C VAL A 425 -138.79 54.18 -122.29
N GLU A 426 -139.29 53.28 -121.45
CA GLU A 426 -140.61 52.66 -121.61
C GLU A 426 -141.77 53.68 -121.46
N ILE A 427 -141.63 54.66 -120.57
CA ILE A 427 -142.55 55.79 -120.45
C ILE A 427 -142.52 56.66 -121.71
N LEU A 428 -141.33 56.97 -122.24
CA LEU A 428 -141.20 57.78 -123.46
C LEU A 428 -141.75 57.07 -124.71
N VAL A 429 -141.65 55.74 -124.78
CA VAL A 429 -142.25 54.95 -125.86
C VAL A 429 -143.78 55.04 -125.81
N LYS A 430 -144.38 54.89 -124.62
CA LYS A 430 -145.84 55.03 -124.44
C LYS A 430 -146.33 56.45 -124.74
N GLU A 431 -145.56 57.48 -124.41
CA GLU A 431 -145.87 58.87 -124.77
C GLU A 431 -145.87 59.09 -126.30
N LYS A 432 -144.92 58.46 -126.99
CA LYS A 432 -144.82 58.51 -128.45
C LYS A 432 -145.97 57.76 -129.14
N GLU A 433 -146.41 56.63 -128.59
CA GLU A 433 -147.58 55.89 -129.09
C GLU A 433 -148.89 56.64 -128.86
N LEU A 434 -149.05 57.29 -127.70
CA LEU A 434 -150.22 58.12 -127.41
C LEU A 434 -150.31 59.35 -128.33
N GLN A 435 -149.17 59.97 -128.64
CA GLN A 435 -149.11 61.04 -129.65
C GLN A 435 -149.47 60.52 -131.04
N LYS A 436 -149.05 59.30 -131.39
CA LYS A 436 -149.38 58.69 -132.68
C LYS A 436 -150.88 58.43 -132.83
N GLU A 437 -151.55 57.94 -131.78
CA GLU A 437 -153.01 57.75 -131.74
C GLU A 437 -153.78 59.08 -131.81
N GLN A 438 -153.25 60.15 -131.20
CA GLN A 438 -153.81 61.49 -131.35
C GLN A 438 -153.68 62.05 -132.77
N TYR A 439 -152.57 61.79 -133.46
CA TYR A 439 -152.40 62.19 -134.85
C TYR A 439 -153.25 61.35 -135.82
N GLU A 440 -153.41 60.04 -135.58
CA GLU A 440 -154.26 59.16 -136.39
C GLU A 440 -155.76 59.51 -136.23
N SER A 441 -156.18 59.94 -135.04
CA SER A 441 -157.55 60.44 -134.78
C SER A 441 -157.83 61.78 -135.46
N GLN A 442 -156.84 62.70 -135.48
CA GLN A 442 -156.97 63.98 -136.19
C GLN A 442 -157.01 63.81 -137.73
N ILE A 443 -156.34 62.80 -138.28
CA ILE A 443 -156.37 62.47 -139.72
C ILE A 443 -157.73 61.86 -140.11
N ALA A 444 -158.31 60.99 -139.27
CA ALA A 444 -159.62 60.38 -139.55
C ALA A 444 -160.79 61.40 -139.51
N GLU A 445 -160.70 62.42 -138.67
CA GLU A 445 -161.71 63.48 -138.57
C GLU A 445 -161.61 64.47 -139.75
N LEU A 446 -160.39 64.77 -140.20
CA LEU A 446 -160.12 65.57 -141.41
C LEU A 446 -160.63 64.90 -142.69
N ASP A 447 -160.57 63.58 -142.80
CA ASP A 447 -161.06 62.82 -143.97
C ASP A 447 -162.60 62.77 -144.08
N SER A 448 -163.33 62.95 -142.97
CA SER A 448 -164.80 63.10 -142.98
C SER A 448 -165.25 64.50 -143.43
N THR A 449 -164.39 65.50 -143.26
CA THR A 449 -164.69 66.91 -143.55
C THR A 449 -164.47 67.28 -145.03
N ILE A 450 -163.68 66.49 -145.79
CA ILE A 450 -163.27 66.82 -147.18
C ILE A 450 -164.25 66.31 -148.26
N ARG A 451 -165.22 65.41 -147.96
CA ARG A 451 -166.22 64.96 -148.95
C ARG A 451 -167.53 65.77 -148.95
N GLY A 452 -167.63 66.79 -148.10
CA GLY A 452 -168.89 67.50 -147.85
C GLY A 452 -168.76 69.00 -147.63
N SER A 453 -167.93 69.72 -148.40
CA SER A 453 -168.29 71.04 -148.96
C SER A 453 -167.14 71.68 -149.74
N LYS A 454 -167.45 72.06 -150.97
CA LYS A 454 -166.95 73.29 -151.59
C LYS A 454 -167.03 74.43 -150.57
N SER A 455 -165.90 74.95 -150.10
CA SER A 455 -165.67 76.40 -150.05
C SER A 455 -164.28 76.71 -149.51
N LYS A 456 -163.53 77.43 -150.36
CA LYS A 456 -162.61 78.52 -149.98
C LYS A 456 -161.38 78.07 -149.19
N LYS A 457 -160.22 78.17 -149.85
CA LYS A 457 -159.23 79.26 -149.63
C LYS A 457 -158.49 79.05 -148.31
N SER A 458 -157.18 79.13 -148.20
CA SER A 458 -156.12 79.69 -149.04
C SER A 458 -154.89 79.70 -148.14
N ASP A 459 -153.70 79.69 -148.73
CA ASP A 459 -152.55 80.51 -148.30
C ASP A 459 -152.05 80.30 -146.85
N SER A 460 -150.94 79.59 -146.68
CA SER A 460 -149.57 80.12 -146.77
C SER A 460 -149.01 80.60 -145.43
N THR A 461 -147.71 80.41 -145.31
CA THR A 461 -146.71 81.30 -144.68
C THR A 461 -146.54 81.36 -143.14
N ASN A 462 -145.29 81.04 -142.78
CA ASN A 462 -144.34 81.82 -141.95
C ASN A 462 -144.40 81.78 -140.42
N GLU A 463 -143.29 81.26 -139.83
CA GLU A 463 -142.36 81.86 -138.83
C GLU A 463 -142.93 82.54 -137.54
N PRO A 464 -142.13 82.96 -136.51
CA PRO A 464 -140.75 82.66 -136.08
C PRO A 464 -140.55 82.50 -134.53
N LYS A 465 -139.29 82.25 -134.11
CA LYS A 465 -138.52 82.77 -132.93
C LYS A 465 -139.02 82.69 -131.45
N GLN A 466 -138.05 82.27 -130.61
CA GLN A 466 -137.54 82.89 -129.36
C GLN A 466 -138.02 82.49 -127.93
N SER A 467 -137.04 82.02 -127.12
CA SER A 467 -136.65 82.46 -125.74
C SER A 467 -137.17 81.78 -124.45
N ARG A 468 -136.19 81.49 -123.55
CA ARG A 468 -136.20 81.50 -122.04
C ARG A 468 -137.04 80.42 -121.32
N SER A 469 -136.72 79.87 -120.13
CA SER A 469 -135.84 80.18 -118.98
C SER A 469 -135.66 78.91 -118.08
N GLN A 470 -134.56 78.75 -117.31
CA GLN A 470 -134.44 78.61 -115.82
C GLN A 470 -135.34 77.56 -115.10
N VAL A 471 -134.99 76.79 -114.05
CA VAL A 471 -134.01 76.84 -112.93
C VAL A 471 -134.07 75.50 -112.14
N GLY A 472 -133.03 75.15 -111.34
CA GLY A 472 -133.16 74.37 -110.08
C GLY A 472 -132.26 73.12 -109.94
N THR A 473 -131.20 73.12 -109.10
CA THR A 473 -131.12 72.69 -107.66
C THR A 473 -131.11 71.17 -107.45
N GLN A 474 -130.36 70.49 -106.56
CA GLN A 474 -129.30 70.74 -105.57
C GLN A 474 -128.96 69.35 -104.94
N LYS A 475 -127.69 69.11 -104.53
CA LYS A 475 -127.19 68.53 -103.23
C LYS A 475 -127.80 67.23 -102.63
N ASN A 476 -127.12 66.28 -101.94
CA ASN A 476 -125.83 66.06 -101.23
C ASN A 476 -125.65 64.51 -101.11
N SER A 477 -124.52 63.86 -100.79
CA SER A 477 -123.21 64.28 -100.27
C SER A 477 -122.11 63.30 -100.69
#